data_AF-A0A7J2Y4G0-F1
#
_entry.id   AF-A0A7J2Y4G0-F1
#
_cell.length_a   1.000
_cell.length_b   1.000
_cell.length_c   1.000
_cell.angle_alpha   90.00
_cell.angle_beta   90.00
_cell.angle_gamma   90.00
#
_symmetry.space_group_name_H-M   'P 1'
#
loop_
_entity.id
_entity.type
_entity.pdbx_description
1 polymer ?
#
loop_
_entity_poly.entity_id
_entity_poly.type
_entity_poly.pdbx_seq_one_letter_code
_entity_poly.pdbx_strand_id
1 'polypeptide(L)' 'MARKPALLVVDIQNDFCPGGALAVPEGDAIIPKVNRAIRM' A
#
# COMPACT_ATOMS: atom_id res chain seq x y z
N MET A 1 14.42 1.74 26.65
CA MET A 1 13.14 2.18 26.05
C MET A 1 12.55 1.03 25.26
N ALA A 2 11.25 0.77 25.37
CA ALA A 2 10.58 -0.21 24.52
C ALA A 2 10.43 0.34 23.10
N ARG A 3 10.79 -0.45 22.07
CA ARG A 3 10.56 -0.06 20.66
C ARG A 3 9.07 -0.22 20.34
N LYS A 4 8.49 0.80 19.70
CA LYS A 4 7.15 0.71 19.12
C LYS A 4 7.27 0.18 17.69
N PRO A 5 6.41 -0.76 17.26
CA PRO A 5 6.32 -1.10 15.85
C PRO A 5 5.81 0.10 15.06
N ALA A 6 6.25 0.21 13.81
CA ALA A 6 5.77 1.18 12.83
C ALA A 6 5.43 0.45 11.54
N LEU A 7 4.42 0.96 10.82
CA LEU A 7 4.06 0.49 9.48
C LEU A 7 4.51 1.55 8.47
N LEU A 8 5.29 1.14 7.48
CA LEU A 8 5.64 1.97 6.33
C LEU A 8 4.91 1.42 5.10
N VAL A 9 4.06 2.25 4.52
CA VAL A 9 3.37 1.96 3.26
C VAL A 9 4.12 2.67 2.16
N VAL A 10 4.68 1.92 1.22
CA VAL A 10 5.55 2.43 0.16
C VAL A 10 4.77 2.44 -1.15
N ASP A 11 4.77 3.59 -1.82
CA ASP A 11 4.36 3.76 -3.21
C ASP A 11 2.97 3.20 -3.58
N ILE A 12 2.01 3.27 -2.65
CA ILE A 12 0.58 3.11 -3.00
C ILE A 12 0.10 4.42 -3.63
N GLN A 13 0.39 4.56 -4.92
CA GLN A 13 -0.01 5.68 -5.76
C GLN A 13 -0.80 5.15 -6.96
N ASN A 14 -1.73 5.96 -7.48
CA ASN A 14 -2.53 5.58 -8.65
C ASN A 14 -1.66 5.24 -9.87
N ASP A 15 -0.51 5.92 -10.03
CA ASP A 15 0.41 5.68 -11.15
C ASP A 15 1.00 4.27 -11.17
N PHE A 16 1.08 3.60 -10.02
CA PHE A 16 1.56 2.22 -9.89
C PHE A 16 0.42 1.18 -9.91
N CYS A 17 -0.84 1.62 -9.90
CA CYS A 17 -2.01 0.73 -10.04
C CYS A 17 -2.37 0.52 -11.52
N PRO A 18 -3.18 -0.50 -11.86
CA PRO A 18 -3.69 -0.68 -13.22
C PRO A 18 -4.36 0.58 -13.78
N GLY A 19 -3.94 1.00 -14.98
CA GLY A 19 -4.39 2.25 -15.62
C GLY A 19 -3.53 3.48 -15.31
N GLY A 20 -2.54 3.38 -14.42
CA GLY A 20 -1.58 4.45 -14.12
C GLY A 20 -0.43 4.56 -15.13
N ALA A 21 0.39 5.62 -14.99
CA ALA A 21 1.51 5.90 -15.88
C ALA A 21 2.64 4.84 -15.82
N LEU A 22 2.76 4.12 -14.70
CA LEU A 22 3.75 3.06 -14.47
C LEU A 22 3.09 1.86 -13.79
N ALA A 23 2.00 1.39 -14.39
CA ALA A 23 1.13 0.36 -13.81
C ALA A 23 1.88 -0.95 -13.50
N VAL A 24 1.75 -1.41 -12.26
CA VAL A 24 2.13 -2.76 -11.84
C VAL A 24 0.93 -3.69 -12.05
N PRO A 25 1.08 -4.84 -12.73
CA PRO A 25 0.00 -5.82 -12.85
C PRO A 25 -0.56 -6.21 -11.48
N GLU A 26 -1.89 -6.10 -11.31
CA GLU A 26 -2.60 -6.38 -10.05
C GLU A 26 -2.12 -5.54 -8.85
N GLY A 27 -1.48 -4.39 -9.08
CA GLY A 27 -0.92 -3.53 -8.03
C GLY A 27 -1.94 -3.00 -7.03
N ASP A 28 -3.22 -2.95 -7.40
CA ASP A 28 -4.35 -2.56 -6.57
C ASP A 28 -4.90 -3.71 -5.69
N ALA A 29 -4.58 -4.98 -5.98
CA ALA A 29 -5.12 -6.13 -5.26
C ALA A 29 -4.71 -6.19 -3.77
N ILE A 30 -3.62 -5.50 -3.39
CA ILE A 30 -3.13 -5.44 -2.01
C ILE A 30 -3.87 -4.42 -1.14
N ILE A 31 -4.58 -3.46 -1.74
CA ILE A 31 -5.21 -2.32 -1.04
C ILE A 31 -6.09 -2.78 0.13
N PRO A 32 -6.98 -3.80 0.00
CA PRO A 32 -7.79 -4.25 1.12
C PRO A 32 -6.98 -4.78 2.32
N LYS A 33 -5.81 -5.38 2.08
CA LYS A 33 -4.93 -5.89 3.16
C LYS A 33 -4.19 -4.74 3.84
N VAL A 34 -3.75 -3.74 3.06
CA VAL A 34 -3.09 -2.54 3.58
C VAL A 34 -4.04 -1.74 4.44
N ASN A 35 -5.28 -1.51 4.00
CA ASN A 35 -6.31 -0.83 4.78
C ASN A 35 -6.57 -1.52 6.13
N ARG A 36 -6.61 -2.87 6.14
CA ARG A 36 -6.75 -3.66 7.37
C ARG A 36 -5.55 -3.49 8.32
N ALA A 37 -4.33 -3.35 7.78
CA ALA A 37 -3.12 -3.16 8.57
C ALA A 37 -3.03 -1.75 9.17
N ILE A 38 -3.56 -0.74 8.48
CA ILE A 38 -3.65 0.65 8.98
C ILE A 38 -4.68 0.77 10.10
N ARG A 39 -5.79 0.02 10.04
CA ARG A 39 -7.00 0.19 10.88
C ARG A 39 -7.52 1.63 10.83
N MET A 40 -8.25 1.93 9.75
CA MET A 40 -9.42 2.81 9.77
C MET A 40 -10.67 1.96 9.92
#